data_AF-V4S2V9-F1
#
_entry.id   AF-V4S2V9-F1
#
_cell.length_a   1.000
_cell.length_b   1.000
_cell.length_c   1.000
_cell.angle_alpha   90.00
_cell.angle_beta   90.00
_cell.angle_gamma   90.00
#
_symmetry.space_group_name_H-M   'P 1'
#
loop_
_entity.id
_entity.type
_entity.pdbx_description
1 polymer ?
#
loop_
_entity_poly.entity_id
_entity_poly.type
_entity_poly.pdbx_seq_one_letter_code
_entity_poly.pdbx_strand_id
1 'polypeptide(L)' 'MSGMMMPLSRKEVDIDEDSNSGLKRSGKSCRLRWLNYLRPNIKHGYISTEEEQIIIQLHKNIKIYLHGHTIK' A
#
# COMPACT_ATOMS: atom_id res chain seq x y z
N MET A 1 -13.34 21.14 -8.39
CA MET A 1 -13.65 19.79 -8.88
C MET A 1 -12.67 19.44 -9.98
N SER A 2 -11.61 18.70 -9.66
CA SER A 2 -10.82 17.89 -10.60
C SER A 2 -9.85 17.09 -9.74
N GLY A 3 -10.31 15.91 -9.30
CA GLY A 3 -9.46 14.97 -8.58
C GLY A 3 -8.48 14.36 -9.57
N MET A 4 -7.18 14.64 -9.39
CA MET A 4 -6.13 13.98 -10.15
C MET A 4 -5.99 12.54 -9.64
N MET A 5 -6.53 11.59 -10.40
CA MET A 5 -6.26 10.17 -10.23
C MET A 5 -4.81 9.91 -10.59
N MET A 6 -3.95 9.67 -9.60
CA MET A 6 -2.57 9.26 -9.83
C MET A 6 -2.57 7.84 -10.43
N PRO A 7 -2.02 7.62 -11.63
CA PRO A 7 -1.89 6.28 -12.17
C PRO A 7 -0.78 5.58 -11.37
N LEU A 8 -1.18 4.70 -10.45
CA LEU A 8 -0.28 3.65 -10.00
C LEU A 8 -0.07 2.76 -11.21
N SER A 9 1.03 2.96 -11.95
CA SER A 9 1.62 1.94 -12.81
C SER A 9 1.97 0.75 -11.93
N ARG A 10 0.95 -0.03 -11.63
CA ARG A 10 0.99 -1.32 -10.98
C ARG A 10 1.56 -2.23 -12.05
N LYS A 11 2.90 -2.33 -12.05
CA LYS A 11 3.63 -3.40 -12.73
C LYS A 11 2.83 -4.68 -12.54
N GLU A 12 2.60 -5.35 -13.65
CA GLU A 12 1.85 -6.60 -13.79
C GLU A 12 1.99 -7.43 -12.52
N VAL A 13 0.85 -7.74 -11.91
CA VAL A 13 0.80 -8.65 -10.77
C VAL A 13 1.18 -10.00 -11.35
N ASP A 14 2.45 -10.36 -11.21
CA ASP A 14 2.98 -11.68 -11.50
C ASP A 14 1.99 -12.70 -10.93
N ILE A 15 1.30 -13.40 -11.83
CA ILE A 15 0.57 -14.61 -11.50
C ILE A 15 1.67 -15.63 -11.24
N ASP A 16 2.16 -15.67 -10.01
CA ASP A 16 2.97 -16.79 -9.54
C ASP A 16 2.03 -18.00 -9.51
N GLU A 17 1.97 -18.71 -10.63
CA GLU A 17 1.30 -19.99 -10.75
C GLU A 17 2.11 -20.99 -9.91
N ASP A 18 1.69 -21.20 -8.65
CA ASP A 18 2.21 -22.29 -7.82
C ASP A 18 1.82 -23.60 -8.51
N SER A 19 2.73 -24.08 -9.36
CA SER A 19 2.61 -25.19 -10.32
C SER A 19 2.21 -26.55 -9.72
N ASN A 20 2.00 -26.61 -8.41
CA ASN A 20 1.65 -27.81 -7.67
C ASN A 20 0.27 -27.77 -7.00
N SER A 21 -0.47 -26.65 -7.04
CA SER A 21 -1.71 -26.50 -6.25
C SER A 21 -2.98 -26.11 -7.02
N GLY A 22 -2.91 -25.81 -8.32
CA GLY A 22 -4.09 -25.41 -9.11
C GLY A 22 -4.80 -24.14 -8.61
N LEU A 23 -4.19 -23.43 -7.67
CA LEU A 23 -4.76 -22.29 -6.97
C LEU A 23 -4.28 -21.00 -7.63
N LYS A 24 -5.20 -20.20 -8.17
CA LYS A 24 -4.91 -18.89 -8.79
C LYS A 24 -4.53 -17.80 -7.77
N ARG A 25 -3.67 -18.10 -6.80
CA ARG A 25 -3.27 -17.13 -5.77
C ARG A 25 -1.79 -17.29 -5.45
N SER A 26 -1.04 -16.22 -5.69
CA SER A 26 0.37 -16.14 -5.32
C SER A 26 0.54 -15.95 -3.82
N GLY A 27 1.64 -16.47 -3.26
CA GLY A 27 2.02 -16.25 -1.87
C GLY A 27 2.11 -14.76 -1.50
N LYS A 28 2.47 -13.91 -2.46
CA LYS A 28 2.46 -12.44 -2.33
C LYS A 28 1.06 -11.89 -2.03
N SER A 29 0.05 -12.36 -2.75
CA SER A 29 -1.35 -11.96 -2.55
C SER A 29 -1.87 -12.41 -1.19
N CYS A 30 -1.59 -13.65 -0.80
CA CYS A 30 -1.95 -14.18 0.52
C CYS A 30 -1.30 -13.37 1.65
N ARG A 31 0.00 -13.07 1.54
CA ARG A 31 0.72 -12.23 2.51
C ARG A 31 0.16 -10.82 2.58
N LEU A 32 -0.15 -10.21 1.44
CA LEU A 32 -0.73 -8.87 1.40
C LEU A 32 -2.13 -8.85 2.04
N ARG A 33 -2.96 -9.87 1.79
CA ARG A 33 -4.27 -10.02 2.43
C ARG A 33 -4.16 -10.14 3.94
N TRP A 34 -3.20 -10.93 4.43
CA TRP A 34 -2.95 -11.04 5.87
C TRP A 34 -2.57 -9.69 6.48
N LEU A 35 -1.61 -9.00 5.89
CA LEU A 35 -1.06 -7.74 6.42
C LEU A 35 -2.04 -6.56 6.38
N ASN A 36 -3.04 -6.56 5.49
CA ASN A 36 -3.97 -5.44 5.34
C ASN A 36 -5.37 -5.72 5.89
N TYR A 37 -5.77 -6.99 6.02
CA TYR A 37 -7.15 -7.32 6.36
C TYR A 37 -7.34 -8.34 7.46
N LEU A 38 -6.43 -9.30 7.66
CA LEU A 38 -6.68 -10.43 8.57
C LEU A 38 -5.88 -10.39 9.87
N ARG A 39 -4.80 -9.60 9.93
CA ARG A 39 -3.98 -9.50 11.14
C ARG A 39 -4.82 -8.87 12.27
N PRO A 40 -4.85 -9.47 13.47
CA PRO A 40 -5.79 -9.08 14.55
C PRO A 40 -5.59 -7.65 15.09
N ASN A 41 -4.43 -7.06 14.86
CA ASN A 41 -4.10 -5.71 15.33
C ASN A 41 -4.39 -4.62 14.30
N ILE A 42 -5.07 -4.95 13.20
CA ILE A 42 -5.48 -3.97 12.20
C ILE A 42 -6.80 -3.36 12.65
N LYS A 43 -6.81 -2.03 12.80
CA LYS A 43 -8.06 -1.30 13.04
C LYS A 43 -8.85 -1.23 11.74
N HIS A 44 -10.10 -1.67 11.79
CA HIS A 44 -11.06 -1.53 10.70
C HIS A 44 -12.04 -0.43 11.07
N GLY A 45 -12.20 0.57 10.21
CA GLY A 45 -13.08 1.72 10.47
C GLY A 45 -12.66 2.97 9.73
N TYR A 46 -13.38 4.06 9.98
CA TYR A 46 -13.04 5.38 9.47
C TYR A 46 -11.77 5.90 10.12
N ILE A 47 -10.98 6.63 9.33
CA ILE A 47 -9.81 7.35 9.81
C ILE A 47 -10.30 8.55 10.62
N SER A 48 -9.80 8.71 11.85
CA SER A 48 -10.08 9.88 12.68
C SER A 48 -9.35 11.12 12.15
N THR A 49 -9.84 12.32 12.49
CA THR A 49 -9.21 13.59 12.07
C THR A 49 -7.75 13.66 12.53
N GLU A 50 -7.46 13.16 13.73
CA GLU A 50 -6.11 13.10 14.29
C GLU A 50 -5.20 12.18 13.47
N GLU A 51 -5.69 10.98 13.12
CA GLU A 51 -4.97 10.05 12.26
C GLU A 51 -4.72 10.65 10.87
N GLU A 52 -5.68 11.39 10.31
CA GLU A 52 -5.52 12.08 9.03
C GLU A 52 -4.39 13.14 9.08
N GLN A 53 -4.34 13.94 10.15
CA GLN A 53 -3.26 14.92 10.32
C GLN A 53 -1.89 14.24 10.40
N ILE A 54 -1.79 13.13 11.14
CA ILE A 54 -0.55 12.34 11.24
C ILE A 54 -0.15 11.82 9.86
N ILE A 55 -1.09 11.28 9.09
CA ILE A 55 -0.84 10.79 7.72
C ILE A 55 -0.28 11.91 6.84
N ILE A 56 -0.88 13.11 6.88
CA ILE A 56 -0.42 14.26 6.10
C ILE A 56 1.00 14.68 6.51
N GLN A 57 1.29 14.76 7.80
CA GLN A 57 2.62 15.12 8.31
C GLN A 57 3.68 14.10 7.87
N LEU A 58 3.40 12.81 8.03
CA LEU A 58 4.31 11.74 7.60
C LEU A 58 4.53 11.78 6.09
N HIS A 59 3.49 12.00 5.30
CA HIS A 59 3.62 12.10 3.85
C HIS A 59 4.52 13.27 3.43
N LYS A 60 4.37 14.44 4.06
CA LYS A 60 5.25 15.60 3.84
C LYS A 60 6.69 15.27 4.19
N ASN A 61 6.92 14.65 5.35
CA ASN A 61 8.26 14.29 5.80
C ASN A 61 8.93 13.32 4.83
N ILE A 62 8.27 12.22 4.46
CA ILE A 62 8.79 11.25 3.49
C ILE A 62 9.10 11.94 2.16
N LYS A 63 8.20 12.81 1.69
CA LYS A 63 8.43 13.56 0.45
C LYS A 63 9.70 14.41 0.55
N ILE A 64 9.91 15.13 1.66
CA ILE A 64 11.13 15.92 1.89
C ILE A 64 12.37 15.03 1.93
N TYR A 65 12.34 13.92 2.66
CA TYR A 65 13.48 12.98 2.73
C TYR A 65 13.85 12.42 1.36
N LEU A 66 12.86 12.02 0.56
CA LEU A 66 13.09 11.50 -0.79
C LEU A 66 13.59 12.61 -1.74
N HIS A 67 13.00 13.80 -1.71
CA HIS A 67 13.44 14.92 -2.55
C HIS A 67 14.85 15.40 -2.16
N GLY A 68 15.20 15.37 -0.87
CA GLY A 68 16.54 15.67 -0.38
C GLY A 68 17.60 14.62 -0.73
N HIS A 69 17.18 13.38 -1.03
CA HIS A 69 18.07 12.30 -1.48
C HIS A 69 18.18 12.20 -3.02
N THR A 70 17.26 12.80 -3.78
CA THR A 70 17.32 12.85 -5.25
C THR A 70 18.15 14.02 -5.81
N ILE A 71 18.60 14.96 -4.96
CA ILE A 71 19.43 16.12 -5.34
C ILE A 71 20.88 15.96 -4.80
N LYS A 72 21.35 14.72 -4.64
CA LYS A 72 22.77 14.40 -4.42
C LYS A 72 23.27 13.48 -5.51
#